data_AF-A0A9Q4DPF3-F1
#
_entry.id   AF-A0A9Q4DPF3-F1
#
_cell.length_a   1.000
_cell.length_b   1.000
_cell.length_c   1.000
_cell.angle_alpha   90.00
_cell.angle_beta   90.00
_cell.angle_gamma   90.00
#
_symmetry.space_group_name_H-M   'P 1'
#
loop_
_entity.id
_entity.type
_entity.pdbx_description
1 polymer ?
#
loop_
_entity_poly.entity_id
_entity_poly.type
_entity_poly.pdbx_seq_one_letter_code
_entity_poly.pdbx_strand_id
1 'polypeptide(L)'
;MTIIQRTIVVLIGTQLAASAVILFIFDLNSYNHFSGSFSWLRFLKELVGSFSFYLFSAGLFFLLIGMCTPSRKKKRFSVHEKENSLK
;
A
#
# COMPACT_ATOMS: atom_id res chain seq x y z
N MET A 1 12.16 10.20 -0.67
CA MET A 1 11.02 10.10 -1.60
C MET A 1 10.47 11.50 -1.85
N THR A 2 10.25 11.89 -3.10
CA THR A 2 9.53 13.14 -3.41
C THR A 2 8.03 12.96 -3.14
N ILE A 3 7.27 14.05 -3.04
CA ILE A 3 5.82 14.00 -2.86
C ILE A 3 5.16 13.22 -4.02
N ILE A 4 5.60 13.45 -5.26
CA ILE A 4 5.07 12.75 -6.44
C ILE A 4 5.32 11.24 -6.35
N GLN A 5 6.56 10.83 -6.03
CA GLN A 5 6.88 9.41 -5.85
C GLN A 5 6.03 8.78 -4.75
N ARG A 6 5.86 9.48 -3.62
CA ARG A 6 5.03 9.03 -2.50
C ARG A 6 3.60 8.79 -2.94
N THR A 7 3.02 9.74 -3.67
CA THR A 7 1.66 9.61 -4.20
C THR A 7 1.54 8.42 -5.15
N ILE A 8 2.49 8.23 -6.07
CA ILE A 8 2.48 7.09 -7.01
C ILE A 8 2.51 5.75 -6.25
N VAL A 9 3.38 5.61 -5.25
CA VAL A 9 3.48 4.39 -4.45
C VAL A 9 2.20 4.13 -3.64
N VAL A 10 1.59 5.17 -3.07
CA VAL A 10 0.30 5.04 -2.40
C VAL A 10 -0.78 4.59 -3.39
N LEU A 11 -0.85 5.17 -4.59
CA LEU A 11 -1.83 4.78 -5.61
C LEU A 11 -1.67 3.31 -6.02
N ILE A 12 -0.43 2.85 -6.26
CA ILE A 12 -0.14 1.45 -6.56
C ILE A 12 -0.62 0.55 -5.42
N GLY A 13 -0.30 0.90 -4.17
CA GLY A 13 -0.72 0.15 -3.00
C GLY A 13 -2.24 0.06 -2.86
N THR A 14 -2.94 1.18 -3.02
CA THR A 14 -4.41 1.25 -2.99
C THR A 14 -5.03 0.40 -4.09
N GLN A 15 -4.52 0.47 -5.32
CA GLN A 15 -5.04 -0.27 -6.46
C GLN A 15 -4.89 -1.78 -6.27
N LEU A 16 -3.73 -2.22 -5.79
CA LEU A 16 -3.45 -3.62 -5.47
C LEU A 16 -4.36 -4.12 -4.33
N ALA A 17 -4.50 -3.35 -3.26
CA ALA A 17 -5.37 -3.69 -2.14
C ALA A 17 -6.84 -3.79 -2.57
N ALA A 18 -7.34 -2.84 -3.35
CA ALA A 18 -8.70 -2.87 -3.89
C ALA A 18 -8.94 -4.09 -4.80
N SER A 19 -7.97 -4.41 -5.67
CA SER A 19 -8.04 -5.58 -6.54
C SER A 19 -8.06 -6.88 -5.73
N ALA A 20 -7.25 -6.96 -4.68
CA ALA A 20 -7.22 -8.12 -3.80
C ALA A 20 -8.53 -8.31 -3.00
N VAL A 21 -9.20 -7.22 -2.59
CA VAL A 21 -10.52 -7.29 -1.95
C VAL A 21 -11.56 -7.89 -2.89
N ILE A 22 -11.55 -7.52 -4.18
CA ILE A 22 -12.45 -8.11 -5.17
C ILE A 22 -12.17 -9.61 -5.30
N LEU A 23 -10.90 -10.01 -5.36
CA LEU A 23 -10.51 -11.43 -5.39
C LEU A 23 -10.94 -12.17 -4.12
N PHE A 24 -10.84 -11.56 -2.93
CA PHE A 24 -11.35 -12.16 -1.69
C PHE A 24 -12.85 -12.44 -1.72
N ILE A 25 -13.64 -11.57 -2.36
CA ILE A 25 -15.07 -11.81 -2.54
C ILE A 25 -15.30 -13.02 -3.45
N PHE A 26 -14.51 -13.18 -4.51
CA PHE A 26 -14.59 -14.36 -5.38
C PHE A 26 -14.13 -15.64 -4.68
N ASP A 27 -13.02 -15.59 -3.94
CA ASP A 27 -12.52 -16.72 -3.15
C ASP A 27 -13.55 -17.14 -2.11
N LEU A 28 -14.19 -16.18 -1.42
CA LEU A 28 -15.23 -16.44 -0.43
C LEU A 28 -16.47 -17.07 -1.06
N ASN A 29 -16.93 -16.55 -2.19
CA ASN A 29 -18.07 -17.09 -2.92
C ASN A 29 -17.79 -18.50 -3.43
N SER A 30 -16.60 -18.73 -3.98
CA SER A 30 -16.16 -20.05 -4.44
C SER A 30 -16.12 -21.04 -3.27
N TYR A 31 -15.49 -20.65 -2.16
CA TYR A 31 -15.42 -21.48 -0.95
C TYR A 31 -16.81 -21.84 -0.45
N ASN A 32 -17.72 -20.86 -0.32
CA ASN A 32 -19.08 -21.10 0.12
C ASN A 32 -19.87 -22.01 -0.84
N HIS A 33 -19.63 -21.91 -2.16
CA HIS A 33 -20.30 -22.74 -3.15
C HIS A 33 -19.81 -24.19 -3.13
N PHE A 34 -18.50 -24.43 -2.97
CA PHE A 34 -17.92 -25.77 -3.01
C PHE A 34 -17.83 -26.44 -1.63
N SER A 35 -17.83 -25.67 -0.55
CA SER A 35 -17.84 -26.23 0.80
C SER A 35 -19.25 -26.71 1.15
N GLY A 36 -19.39 -28.00 1.46
CA GLY A 36 -20.66 -28.54 1.97
C GLY A 36 -21.07 -27.96 3.33
N SER A 37 -20.15 -27.27 4.02
CA SER A 37 -20.37 -26.55 5.27
C SER A 37 -19.40 -25.37 5.38
N PHE A 38 -19.92 -24.17 5.50
CA PHE A 38 -19.10 -22.97 5.60
C PHE A 38 -18.41 -22.85 6.96
N SER A 39 -17.12 -22.51 6.96
CA SER A 39 -16.35 -22.21 8.18
C SER A 39 -15.35 -21.09 7.91
N TRP A 40 -15.51 -19.97 8.63
CA TRP A 40 -14.60 -18.83 8.54
C TRP A 40 -13.14 -19.21 8.84
N LEU A 41 -12.89 -20.06 9.84
CA LEU A 41 -11.53 -20.48 10.19
C LEU A 41 -10.86 -21.29 9.08
N ARG A 42 -11.61 -22.18 8.42
CA ARG A 42 -11.09 -22.96 7.30
C ARG A 42 -10.86 -22.08 6.08
N PHE A 43 -11.81 -21.21 5.75
CA PHE A 43 -11.65 -20.23 4.67
C PHE A 43 -10.41 -19.37 4.88
N LEU A 44 -10.22 -18.78 6.07
CA LEU A 44 -9.03 -17.96 6.36
C LEU A 44 -7.74 -18.76 6.25
N LYS A 45 -7.73 -20.03 6.67
CA LYS A 45 -6.56 -20.91 6.54
C LYS A 45 -6.22 -21.20 5.08
N GLU A 46 -7.21 -21.41 4.22
CA GLU A 46 -7.02 -21.59 2.77
C GLU A 46 -6.65 -20.28 2.07
N LEU A 47 -7.15 -19.16 2.58
CA LEU A 47 -6.82 -17.84 2.07
C LEU A 47 -5.36 -17.47 2.34
N VAL A 48 -4.80 -17.86 3.49
CA VAL A 48 -3.38 -17.67 3.78
C VAL A 48 -2.54 -18.48 2.79
N GLY A 49 -1.77 -17.76 1.97
CA GLY A 49 -0.96 -18.36 0.90
C GLY A 49 -1.64 -18.35 -0.48
N SER A 50 -2.87 -17.84 -0.58
CA SER A 50 -3.52 -17.62 -1.87
C SER A 50 -2.92 -16.41 -2.60
N PHE A 51 -3.15 -16.34 -3.91
CA PHE A 51 -2.74 -15.19 -4.72
C PHE A 51 -3.35 -13.88 -4.19
N SER A 52 -4.64 -13.90 -3.86
CA SER A 52 -5.38 -12.76 -3.30
C SER A 52 -4.75 -12.25 -2.00
N PHE A 53 -4.30 -13.17 -1.13
CA PHE A 53 -3.64 -12.81 0.12
C PHE A 53 -2.28 -12.13 -0.11
N TYR A 54 -1.47 -12.66 -1.03
CA TYR A 54 -0.20 -12.03 -1.37
C TYR A 54 -0.39 -10.69 -2.07
N LEU A 55 -1.40 -10.56 -2.93
CA LEU A 55 -1.72 -9.30 -3.61
C LEU A 55 -2.15 -8.22 -2.59
N PHE A 56 -2.98 -8.59 -1.62
CA PHE A 56 -3.38 -7.71 -0.53
C PHE A 56 -2.17 -7.29 0.32
N SER A 57 -1.32 -8.26 0.68
CA SER A 57 -0.11 -8.01 1.47
C SER A 57 0.87 -7.08 0.74
N ALA A 58 1.05 -7.26 -0.57
CA ALA A 58 1.86 -6.38 -1.40
C ALA A 58 1.27 -4.96 -1.46
N GLY A 59 -0.05 -4.84 -1.65
CA GLY A 59 -0.75 -3.54 -1.62
C GLY A 59 -0.55 -2.82 -0.29
N LEU A 60 -0.71 -3.54 0.83
CA LEU A 60 -0.48 -3.01 2.17
C LEU A 60 0.97 -2.57 2.38
N PHE A 61 1.93 -3.36 1.89
CA PHE A 61 3.35 -3.01 1.96
C PHE A 61 3.66 -1.70 1.24
N PHE A 62 3.14 -1.51 0.02
CA PHE A 62 3.30 -0.24 -0.70
C PHE A 62 2.62 0.93 0.01
N LEU A 63 1.44 0.73 0.60
CA LEU A 63 0.79 1.76 1.41
C LEU A 63 1.64 2.14 2.62
N LEU A 64 2.22 1.17 3.33
CA LEU A 64 3.10 1.42 4.46
C LEU A 64 4.36 2.18 4.03
N ILE A 65 5.01 1.79 2.93
CA ILE A 65 6.14 2.56 2.37
C ILE A 65 5.71 3.99 2.08
N GLY A 66 4.59 4.16 1.39
CA GLY A 66 4.06 5.47 1.04
C GLY A 66 3.76 6.33 2.28
N MET A 67 3.18 5.76 3.32
CA MET A 67 2.79 6.52 4.51
C MET A 67 3.94 6.77 5.48
N CYS A 68 4.75 5.76 5.77
CA CYS A 68 5.78 5.78 6.82
C CYS A 68 7.12 6.36 6.35
N THR A 69 7.38 6.45 5.05
CA THR A 69 8.65 7.01 4.57
C THR A 69 8.68 8.52 4.84
N PRO A 70 9.66 9.03 5.61
CA PRO A 70 9.75 10.46 5.88
C PRO A 70 9.98 11.21 4.57
N SER A 71 9.15 12.23 4.33
CA SER A 71 9.38 13.17 3.23
C SER A 71 10.71 13.86 3.53
N ARG A 72 11.74 13.59 2.72
CA ARG A 72 12.99 14.34 2.79
C ARG A 72 12.62 15.78 2.43
N LYS A 73 12.35 16.60 3.45
CA LYS A 73 12.36 18.05 3.29
C LYS A 73 13.75 18.36 2.76
N LYS A 74 13.86 18.74 1.48
CA LYS A 74 15.05 19.42 0.98
C LYS A 74 15.29 20.52 2.00
N LYS A 75 16.35 20.43 2.81
CA LYS A 75 16.90 21.62 3.46
C LYS A 75 17.20 22.55 2.28
N ARG A 76 16.30 23.50 1.99
CA ARG A 76 16.67 24.66 1.21
C ARG A 76 17.67 25.37 2.11
N PHE A 77 18.95 25.09 1.94
CA PHE A 77 19.96 26.08 2.25
C PHE A 77 19.73 27.22 1.25
N SER A 78 18.75 28.08 1.55
CA SER A 78 18.69 29.41 0.96
C SER A 78 19.69 30.26 1.73
N VAL A 79 20.97 30.12 1.37
CA VAL A 79 22.00 31.11 1.67
C VAL A 79 22.49 31.60 0.31
N HIS A 80 21.65 32.40 -0.32
CA HIS A 80 21.99 33.44 -1.29
C HIS A 80 21.09 34.60 -0.83
N GLU A 81 21.58 35.80 -0.52
CA GLU A 81 22.52 36.68 -1.25
C GLU A 81 22.93 37.78 -0.23
N LYS A 82 24.21 38.04 0.03
CA LYS A 82 25.11 38.99 -0.68
C LYS A 82 24.92 40.45 -0.21
N GLU A 83 26.06 41.08 0.10
CA GLU A 83 26.34 42.53 0.07
C GLU A 83 25.28 43.48 0.65
N ASN A 84 25.55 44.00 1.85
CA ASN A 84 25.50 45.45 2.14
C ASN A 84 25.96 45.69 3.58
N SER A 85 27.27 45.78 3.78
CA SER A 85 27.85 46.45 4.95
C SER A 85 28.94 47.40 4.47
N LEU A 86 28.52 48.41 3.71
CA LEU A 86 29.19 49.71 3.74
C LEU A 86 28.73 50.40 5.02
N LYS A 87 29.55 50.31 6.07
CA LYS A 87 29.70 51.34 7.09
C LYS A 87 30.99 51.11 7.87
#